data_AF-A0A2G9GLR0-F1
#
_entry.id   AF-A0A2G9GLR0-F1
#
_cell.length_a   1.000
_cell.length_b   1.000
_cell.length_c   1.000
_cell.angle_alpha   90.00
_cell.angle_beta   90.00
_cell.angle_gamma   90.00
#
_symmetry.space_group_name_H-M   'P 1'
#
loop_
_entity.id
_entity.type
_entity.pdbx_description
1 polymer ?
#
loop_
_entity_poly.entity_id
_entity_poly.type
_entity_poly.pdbx_seq_one_letter_code
_entity_poly.pdbx_strand_id
1 'polypeptide(L)'
;MSSEGRGYAEDLFADASKAVDVLYNIRDTYFPSNPDDKTSKLLAESNLALEVLDKIPPEKRKTPLQRATYEYLRGKVLDVFPEYKKEAEDHLSKAVSIMSKN
;
A
#
# COMPACT_ATOMS: atom_id res chain seq x y z
N MET A 1 -1.38 -3.02 -29.57
CA MET A 1 -0.36 -2.58 -28.60
C MET A 1 -0.93 -2.55 -27.16
N SER A 2 -1.67 -3.57 -26.71
CA SER A 2 -2.54 -3.44 -25.52
C SER A 2 -2.37 -4.53 -24.44
N SER A 3 -1.50 -5.51 -24.65
CA SER A 3 -1.24 -6.62 -23.72
C SER A 3 -0.10 -6.31 -22.74
N GLU A 4 1.03 -5.79 -23.22
CA GLU A 4 2.23 -5.54 -22.41
C GLU A 4 2.00 -4.52 -21.29
N GLY A 5 1.24 -3.45 -21.56
CA GLY A 5 0.95 -2.42 -20.58
C GLY A 5 -0.06 -2.83 -19.50
N ARG A 6 -0.77 -3.97 -19.66
CA ARG A 6 -1.67 -4.54 -18.65
C ARG A 6 -0.91 -5.48 -17.70
N GLY A 7 -0.10 -6.38 -18.25
CA GLY A 7 0.74 -7.29 -17.46
C GLY A 7 1.69 -6.53 -16.52
N TYR A 8 2.38 -5.51 -17.04
CA TYR A 8 3.26 -4.68 -16.21
C TYR A 8 2.55 -3.99 -15.02
N ALA A 9 1.30 -3.55 -15.21
CA ALA A 9 0.55 -2.92 -14.13
C ALA A 9 0.11 -3.94 -13.06
N GLU A 10 -0.27 -5.16 -13.47
CA GLU A 10 -0.60 -6.25 -12.57
C GLU A 10 0.63 -6.68 -11.74
N ASP A 11 1.81 -6.74 -12.37
CA ASP A 11 3.08 -7.01 -11.69
C ASP A 11 3.38 -5.95 -10.61
N LEU A 12 3.19 -4.67 -10.92
CA LEU A 12 3.40 -3.59 -9.95
C LEU A 12 2.44 -3.67 -8.76
N PHE A 13 1.17 -4.04 -8.97
CA PHE A 13 0.22 -4.25 -7.87
C PHE A 13 0.59 -5.47 -7.02
N ALA A 14 1.10 -6.54 -7.63
CA ALA A 14 1.59 -7.70 -6.90
C ALA A 14 2.81 -7.34 -6.04
N ASP A 15 3.75 -6.56 -6.57
CA ASP A 15 4.94 -6.11 -5.84
C ASP A 15 4.59 -5.13 -4.71
N ALA A 16 3.67 -4.19 -4.96
CA ALA A 16 3.16 -3.31 -3.92
C ALA A 16 2.47 -4.11 -2.80
N SER A 17 1.68 -5.12 -3.13
CA SER A 17 1.00 -5.97 -2.14
C SER A 17 2.03 -6.72 -1.28
N LYS A 18 3.05 -7.32 -1.89
CA LYS A 18 4.14 -7.99 -1.15
C LYS A 18 4.89 -7.04 -0.23
N ALA A 19 5.16 -5.80 -0.68
CA ALA A 19 5.81 -4.80 0.15
C ALA A 19 4.98 -4.44 1.38
N VAL A 20 3.66 -4.31 1.22
CA VAL A 20 2.73 -4.11 2.36
C VAL A 20 2.70 -5.34 3.28
N ASP A 21 2.70 -6.56 2.74
CA ASP A 21 2.73 -7.78 3.55
C ASP A 21 4.01 -7.86 4.41
N VAL A 22 5.17 -7.54 3.82
CA VAL A 22 6.45 -7.46 4.55
C VAL A 22 6.37 -6.41 5.65
N LEU A 23 5.81 -5.24 5.35
CA LEU A 23 5.65 -4.15 6.32
C LEU A 23 4.80 -4.58 7.52
N TYR A 24 3.66 -5.25 7.28
CA TYR A 24 2.80 -5.76 8.36
C TYR A 24 3.43 -6.94 9.10
N ASN A 25 4.18 -7.81 8.42
CA ASN A 25 4.94 -8.87 9.09
C ASN A 25 5.99 -8.27 10.05
N ILE A 26 6.73 -7.23 9.64
CA ILE A 26 7.67 -6.54 10.53
C ILE A 26 6.93 -5.93 11.73
N ARG A 27 5.78 -5.27 11.50
CA ARG A 27 4.95 -4.72 12.58
C ARG A 27 4.57 -5.80 13.60
N ASP A 28 4.24 -7.00 13.13
CA ASP A 28 3.67 -8.06 13.95
C ASP A 28 4.72 -9.01 14.55
N THR A 29 5.94 -9.06 14.00
CA THR A 29 6.98 -10.03 14.42
C THR A 29 8.30 -9.41 14.87
N TYR A 30 8.56 -8.12 14.59
CA TYR A 30 9.80 -7.46 15.01
C TYR A 30 9.61 -6.73 16.35
N PHE A 31 10.31 -7.20 17.38
CA PHE A 31 10.24 -6.67 18.75
C PHE A 31 11.67 -6.44 19.29
N PRO A 32 12.35 -5.39 18.82
CA PRO A 32 13.70 -5.04 19.30
C PRO A 32 13.69 -4.54 20.74
N SER A 33 14.84 -4.56 21.40
CA SER A 33 15.01 -4.01 22.75
C SER A 33 14.82 -2.49 22.80
N ASN A 34 15.20 -1.78 21.73
CA ASN A 34 14.94 -0.35 21.55
C ASN A 34 13.71 -0.15 20.65
N PRO A 35 12.61 0.45 21.15
CA PRO A 35 11.42 0.72 20.35
C PRO A 35 11.68 1.58 19.11
N ASP A 36 12.65 2.50 19.16
CA ASP A 36 12.98 3.38 18.04
C ASP A 36 13.53 2.62 16.83
N ASP A 37 14.14 1.46 17.05
CA ASP A 37 14.62 0.59 15.96
C ASP A 37 13.44 0.01 15.17
N LYS A 38 12.33 -0.30 15.86
CA LYS A 38 11.10 -0.76 15.21
C LYS A 38 10.49 0.38 14.39
N THR A 39 10.37 1.56 14.99
CA THR A 39 9.85 2.76 14.31
C THR A 39 10.66 3.09 13.06
N SER A 40 11.99 3.10 13.18
CA SER A 40 12.90 3.40 12.06
C SER A 40 12.78 2.36 10.94
N LYS A 41 12.69 1.07 11.29
CA LYS A 41 12.52 0.00 10.32
C LYS A 41 11.16 0.08 9.61
N LEU A 42 10.08 0.30 10.36
CA LEU A 42 8.75 0.49 9.77
C LEU A 42 8.71 1.70 8.85
N LEU A 43 9.33 2.82 9.24
CA LEU A 43 9.40 4.02 8.39
C LEU A 43 10.15 3.76 7.08
N ALA A 44 11.30 3.09 7.14
CA ALA A 44 12.08 2.74 5.95
C ALA A 44 11.28 1.86 4.99
N GLU A 45 10.62 0.81 5.51
CA GLU A 45 9.83 -0.13 4.71
C GLU A 45 8.54 0.51 4.18
N SER A 46 7.91 1.41 4.95
CA SER A 46 6.78 2.22 4.48
C SER A 46 7.18 3.07 3.29
N ASN A 47 8.35 3.73 3.33
CA ASN A 47 8.84 4.55 2.21
C ASN A 47 9.07 3.69 0.96
N LEU A 48 9.69 2.51 1.11
CA LEU A 48 9.89 1.57 0.00
C LEU A 48 8.55 1.10 -0.59
N ALA A 49 7.56 0.76 0.25
CA ALA A 49 6.23 0.36 -0.22
C ALA A 49 5.52 1.50 -0.98
N LEU A 50 5.66 2.75 -0.51
CA LEU A 50 5.14 3.92 -1.22
C LEU A 50 5.84 4.14 -2.56
N GLU A 51 7.17 4.00 -2.63
CA GLU A 51 7.91 4.10 -3.88
C GLU A 51 7.47 3.05 -4.92
N VAL A 52 7.12 1.83 -4.49
CA VAL A 52 6.56 0.81 -5.38
C VAL A 52 5.16 1.22 -5.85
N LEU A 53 4.31 1.72 -4.96
CA LEU A 53 2.97 2.19 -5.31
C LEU A 53 2.99 3.38 -6.28
N ASP A 54 3.87 4.35 -6.06
CA ASP A 54 3.96 5.57 -6.87
C ASP A 54 4.37 5.30 -8.33
N LYS A 55 4.95 4.12 -8.61
CA LYS A 55 5.20 3.63 -9.99
C LYS A 55 3.92 3.26 -10.74
N ILE A 56 2.76 3.19 -10.07
CA ILE A 56 1.46 2.88 -10.66
C ILE A 56 0.70 4.20 -10.87
N PRO A 57 0.88 4.91 -12.00
CA PRO A 57 0.24 6.21 -12.19
C PRO A 57 -1.28 6.05 -12.42
N PRO A 58 -2.09 7.10 -12.20
CA PRO A 58 -3.54 7.04 -12.32
C PRO A 58 -4.06 6.45 -13.64
N GLU A 59 -3.37 6.69 -14.76
CA GLU A 59 -3.73 6.21 -16.10
C GLU A 59 -3.62 4.69 -16.26
N LYS A 60 -2.87 4.03 -15.36
CA LYS A 60 -2.71 2.57 -15.31
C LYS A 60 -3.74 1.89 -14.41
N ARG A 61 -4.47 2.64 -13.58
CA ARG A 61 -5.50 2.14 -12.65
C ARG A 61 -6.87 2.12 -13.35
N LYS A 62 -7.00 1.29 -14.39
CA LYS A 62 -8.11 1.35 -15.35
C LYS A 62 -9.42 0.79 -14.82
N THR A 63 -9.35 -0.22 -13.96
CA THR A 63 -10.56 -0.85 -13.40
C THR A 63 -10.90 -0.24 -12.05
N PRO A 64 -12.18 -0.31 -11.62
CA PRO A 64 -12.52 0.06 -10.25
C PRO A 64 -11.78 -0.76 -9.21
N LEU A 65 -11.57 -2.05 -9.46
CA LEU A 65 -10.75 -2.91 -8.61
C LEU A 65 -9.34 -2.36 -8.45
N GLN A 66 -8.63 -2.03 -9.54
CA GLN A 66 -7.28 -1.47 -9.48
C GLN A 66 -7.23 -0.12 -8.73
N ARG A 67 -8.24 0.74 -8.93
CA ARG A 67 -8.33 2.01 -8.19
C ARG A 67 -8.53 1.74 -6.69
N ALA A 68 -9.45 0.86 -6.33
CA ALA A 68 -9.68 0.49 -4.94
C ALA A 68 -8.44 -0.17 -4.31
N THR A 69 -7.78 -1.09 -5.00
CA THR A 69 -6.56 -1.74 -4.54
C THR A 69 -5.44 -0.73 -4.28
N TYR A 70 -5.25 0.26 -5.17
CA TYR A 70 -4.27 1.31 -4.94
C TYR A 70 -4.55 2.10 -3.65
N GLU A 71 -5.80 2.57 -3.48
CA GLU A 71 -6.22 3.33 -2.30
C GLU A 71 -6.10 2.49 -1.03
N TYR A 72 -6.48 1.21 -1.10
CA TYR A 72 -6.35 0.26 -0.01
C TYR A 72 -4.90 0.09 0.41
N LEU A 73 -3.99 -0.23 -0.53
CA LEU A 73 -2.58 -0.46 -0.22
C LEU A 73 -1.92 0.81 0.33
N ARG A 74 -2.18 1.98 -0.25
CA ARG A 74 -1.65 3.25 0.27
C ARG A 74 -2.15 3.54 1.68
N GLY A 75 -3.43 3.32 1.94
CA GLY A 75 -4.02 3.42 3.27
C GLY A 75 -3.35 2.45 4.27
N LYS A 76 -3.15 1.19 3.88
CA LYS A 76 -2.49 0.18 4.72
C LYS A 76 -1.07 0.56 5.10
N VAL A 77 -0.28 1.11 4.16
CA VAL A 77 1.09 1.58 4.47
C VAL A 77 1.08 2.68 5.52
N LEU A 78 0.15 3.64 5.41
CA LEU A 78 0.05 4.77 6.34
C LEU A 78 -0.44 4.32 7.73
N ASP A 79 -1.30 3.29 7.78
CA ASP A 79 -1.92 2.70 8.98
C ASP A 79 -1.02 1.70 9.73
N VAL A 80 0.23 1.51 9.33
CA VAL A 80 1.12 0.53 9.99
C VAL A 80 1.50 0.92 11.42
N PHE A 81 1.46 2.21 11.73
CA PHE A 81 1.80 2.76 13.05
C PHE A 81 0.58 2.76 13.98
N PRO A 82 0.79 2.66 15.30
CA PRO A 82 -0.34 2.65 16.25
C PRO A 82 -1.08 3.99 16.33
N GLU A 83 -0.44 5.09 15.94
CA GLU A 83 -1.06 6.41 15.92
C GLU A 83 -2.06 6.53 14.77
N TYR A 84 -3.26 6.97 15.09
CA TYR A 84 -4.27 7.31 14.09
C TYR A 84 -3.76 8.36 13.10
N LYS A 85 -3.96 8.10 11.81
CA LYS A 85 -3.69 9.05 10.73
C LYS A 85 -4.92 9.24 9.87
N LYS A 86 -5.42 10.49 9.82
CA LYS A 86 -6.57 10.84 8.98
C LYS A 86 -6.37 10.47 7.51
N GLU A 87 -5.15 10.67 6.99
CA GLU A 87 -4.82 10.30 5.60
C GLU A 87 -4.98 8.80 5.33
N ALA A 88 -4.62 7.94 6.30
CA ALA A 88 -4.82 6.50 6.18
C ALA A 88 -6.31 6.15 6.12
N GLU A 89 -7.11 6.73 7.02
CA GLU A 89 -8.57 6.56 7.03
C GLU A 89 -9.20 7.00 5.71
N ASP A 90 -8.80 8.16 5.18
CA ASP A 90 -9.35 8.71 3.94
C ASP A 90 -9.11 7.75 2.75
N HIS A 91 -7.88 7.20 2.65
CA HIS A 91 -7.53 6.21 1.65
C HIS A 91 -8.33 4.90 1.81
N LEU A 92 -8.40 4.35 3.02
CA LEU A 92 -9.13 3.11 3.30
C LEU A 92 -10.64 3.28 3.05
N SER A 93 -11.21 4.40 3.47
CA SER A 93 -12.63 4.73 3.26
C SER A 93 -12.95 4.89 1.78
N LYS A 94 -12.05 5.53 1.02
CA LYS A 94 -12.19 5.66 -0.43
C LYS A 94 -12.13 4.31 -1.14
N ALA A 95 -11.24 3.42 -0.74
CA ALA A 95 -11.17 2.07 -1.28
C ALA A 95 -12.50 1.32 -1.12
N VAL A 96 -13.07 1.35 0.08
CA VAL A 96 -14.40 0.76 0.37
C VAL A 96 -15.49 1.42 -0.47
N SER A 97 -15.51 2.76 -0.54
CA SER A 97 -16.50 3.50 -1.34
C SER A 97 -16.47 3.11 -2.82
N ILE A 98 -15.29 2.87 -3.39
CA ILE A 98 -15.14 2.41 -4.78
C ILE A 98 -15.68 0.99 -4.91
N MET A 99 -15.30 0.07 -4.02
CA MET A 99 -15.72 -1.33 -4.07
C MET A 99 -17.24 -1.51 -3.91
N SER A 100 -17.89 -0.67 -3.11
CA SER A 100 -19.34 -0.75 -2.89
C SER A 100 -20.19 -0.17 -4.04
N LYS A 101 -19.57 0.46 -5.04
CA LYS A 101 -20.26 1.13 -6.16
C LYS A 101 -20.16 0.41 -7.50
N ASN A 102 -19.47 -0.73 -7.57
CA ASN A 102 -19.37 -1.58 -8.79
C ASN A 102 -19.95 -2.95 -8.54
#